data_AF-A0A7K3KR62-F1
#
_entry.id   AF-A0A7K3KR62-F1
#
_cell.length_a   1.000
_cell.length_b   1.000
_cell.length_c   1.000
_cell.angle_alpha   90.00
_cell.angle_beta   90.00
_cell.angle_gamma   90.00
#
_symmetry.space_group_name_H-M   'P 1'
#
loop_
_entity.id
_entity.type
_entity.pdbx_description
1 polymer ?
#
loop_
_entity_poly.entity_id
_entity_poly.type
_entity_poly.pdbx_seq_one_letter_code
_entity_poly.pdbx_strand_id
1 'polypeptide(L)' 'MKISVFTKPGCQPCRMTKKFLSEHDIAFEEVDGLEHIDELREEGFAQFPIVKTETDTWSGFRPDKLKALV' A
#
# COMPACT_ATOMS: atom_id res chain seq x y z
N MET A 1 -13.38 -6.56 -2.43
CA MET A 1 -11.92 -6.38 -2.24
C MET A 1 -11.53 -5.00 -2.74
N LYS A 2 -11.66 -4.00 -1.86
CA LYS A 2 -11.10 -2.67 -2.10
C LYS A 2 -9.71 -2.63 -1.45
N ILE A 3 -8.67 -2.44 -2.26
CA ILE A 3 -7.29 -2.31 -1.79
C ILE A 3 -6.85 -0.90 -2.15
N SER A 4 -6.53 -0.07 -1.16
CA SER A 4 -5.98 1.26 -1.37
C SER A 4 -4.51 1.25 -1.01
N VAL A 5 -3.67 1.59 -1.99
CA VAL A 5 -2.22 1.62 -1.85
C VAL A 5 -1.78 3.07 -1.86
N PHE A 6 -1.45 3.58 -0.68
CA PHE A 6 -0.86 4.90 -0.52
C PHE A 6 0.61 4.81 -0.89
N THR A 7 1.01 5.59 -1.87
CA THR A 7 2.39 5.64 -2.35
C THR A 7 2.95 7.05 -2.33
N LYS A 8 4.27 7.18 -2.48
CA LYS A 8 4.90 8.47 -2.68
C LYS A 8 5.85 8.43 -3.89
N PRO A 9 6.06 9.56 -4.59
CA PRO A 9 7.07 9.64 -5.65
C PRO A 9 8.46 9.29 -5.11
N GLY A 10 9.24 8.55 -5.91
CA GLY A 10 10.58 8.09 -5.55
C GLY A 10 10.65 6.89 -4.59
N CYS A 11 9.50 6.31 -4.20
CA CYS A 11 9.46 5.14 -3.33
C CYS A 11 9.63 3.82 -4.11
N GLN A 12 10.84 3.25 -4.07
CA GLN A 12 11.11 1.93 -4.64
C GLN A 12 10.23 0.80 -4.04
N PRO A 13 9.99 0.71 -2.72
CA PRO A 13 9.12 -0.33 -2.17
C PRO A 13 7.65 -0.18 -2.62
N CYS A 14 7.19 1.05 -2.88
CA CYS A 14 5.85 1.30 -3.41
C CYS A 14 5.68 0.74 -4.82
N ARG A 15 6.70 0.92 -5.68
CA ARG A 15 6.72 0.33 -7.02
C ARG A 15 6.65 -1.19 -6.94
N MET A 16 7.36 -1.82 -6.00
CA MET A 16 7.31 -3.28 -5.82
C MET A 16 5.93 -3.77 -5.40
N THR A 17 5.27 -3.12 -4.44
CA THR A 17 3.90 -3.46 -4.03
C THR A 17 2.92 -3.39 -5.21
N LYS A 18 2.91 -2.27 -5.93
CA LYS A 18 2.02 -2.09 -7.10
C LYS A 18 2.29 -3.11 -8.20
N LYS A 19 3.57 -3.39 -8.45
CA LYS A 19 3.99 -4.39 -9.43
C LYS A 19 3.47 -5.78 -9.04
N PHE A 20 3.65 -6.18 -7.78
CA PHE A 20 3.14 -7.47 -7.28
C PHE A 20 1.63 -7.57 -7.47
N LEU A 21 0.87 -6.57 -7.04
CA LEU A 21 -0.59 -6.57 -7.19
C LEU A 21 -1.00 -6.67 -8.67
N SER A 22 -0.31 -5.94 -9.55
CA SER A 22 -0.57 -5.98 -11.00
C SER A 22 -0.19 -7.33 -11.63
N GLU A 23 0.92 -7.95 -11.20
CA GLU A 23 1.37 -9.27 -11.68
C GLU A 23 0.41 -10.40 -11.28
N HIS A 24 -0.39 -10.18 -10.24
CA HIS A 24 -1.39 -11.12 -9.73
C HIS A 24 -2.83 -10.74 -10.13
N ASP A 25 -3.03 -9.79 -11.06
CA ASP A 25 -4.34 -9.30 -11.51
C ASP A 25 -5.25 -8.82 -10.36
N ILE A 26 -4.65 -8.34 -9.26
CA ILE A 26 -5.37 -7.81 -8.11
C ILE A 26 -5.74 -6.36 -8.38
N ALA A 27 -7.02 -6.03 -8.31
CA ALA A 27 -7.50 -4.65 -8.41
C ALA A 27 -7.09 -3.84 -7.16
N PHE A 28 -6.37 -2.74 -7.37
CA PHE A 28 -6.00 -1.80 -6.32
C PHE A 28 -6.14 -0.36 -6.78
N GLU A 29 -6.40 0.53 -5.83
CA GLU A 29 -6.50 1.97 -5.98
C GLU A 29 -5.19 2.59 -5.52
N GLU A 30 -4.47 3.22 -6.44
CA GLU A 30 -3.29 4.01 -6.08
C GLU A 30 -3.73 5.38 -5.57
N VAL A 31 -3.34 5.70 -4.34
CA VAL A 31 -3.62 6.98 -3.68
C VAL A 31 -2.32 7.72 -3.43
N ASP A 32 -2.29 9.04 -3.67
CA ASP A 32 -1.13 9.85 -3.30
C ASP A 32 -1.07 9.97 -1.77
N GLY A 33 -0.09 9.29 -1.19
CA GLY A 33 0.15 9.32 0.23
C GLY A 33 0.58 10.68 0.74
N LEU A 34 1.10 11.57 -0.13
CA LEU A 34 1.48 12.93 0.24
C LEU A 34 0.28 13.78 0.66
N GLU A 35 -0.88 13.58 0.04
CA GLU A 35 -2.11 14.30 0.38
C GLU A 35 -2.71 13.84 1.72
N HIS A 36 -2.37 12.62 2.14
CA HIS A 36 -2.86 11.99 3.37
C HIS A 36 -1.78 11.81 4.44
N ILE A 37 -0.64 12.52 4.35
CA ILE A 37 0.49 12.34 5.27
C ILE A 37 0.06 12.52 6.73
N ASP A 38 -0.78 13.52 7.02
CA ASP A 38 -1.19 13.84 8.38
C ASP A 38 -2.08 12.74 8.96
N GLU A 39 -3.09 12.30 8.20
CA GLU A 39 -3.98 11.18 8.58
C GLU A 39 -3.18 9.89 8.80
N LEU A 40 -2.32 9.53 7.85
CA LEU A 40 -1.51 8.32 7.92
C LEU A 40 -0.52 8.35 9.10
N ARG A 41 -0.02 9.54 9.44
CA ARG A 41 0.85 9.74 10.61
C ARG A 41 0.06 9.61 11.90
N GLU A 42 -1.15 10.14 11.98
CA GLU A 42 -2.05 9.99 13.14
C GLU A 42 -2.44 8.52 13.36
N GLU A 43 -2.60 7.74 12.30
CA GLU A 43 -2.81 6.29 12.36
C GLU A 43 -1.56 5.51 12.80
N GLY A 44 -0.39 6.16 12.93
CA GLY A 44 0.85 5.55 13.37
C GLY A 44 1.70 4.96 12.24
N PHE A 45 1.39 5.25 10.97
CA PHE A 45 2.21 4.81 9.85
C PHE A 45 3.38 5.75 9.62
N ALA A 46 4.59 5.20 9.66
CA ALA A 46 5.83 5.97 9.50
C ALA A 46 6.50 5.80 8.12
N GLN A 47 6.07 4.82 7.32
CA GLN A 47 6.73 4.49 6.05
C GLN A 47 5.76 4.07 4.95
N PHE A 48 6.05 4.51 3.73
CA PHE A 48 5.38 4.03 2.52
C PHE A 48 6.04 2.74 2.00
N PRO A 49 5.30 1.88 1.26
CA PRO A 49 3.87 1.99 0.92
C PRO A 49 2.96 1.64 2.11
N ILE A 50 1.78 2.25 2.17
CA ILE A 50 0.74 1.85 3.13
C ILE A 50 -0.37 1.20 2.32
N VAL A 51 -0.70 -0.04 2.67
CA VAL A 51 -1.73 -0.82 2.01
C VAL A 51 -2.88 -0.97 2.98
N LYS A 52 -4.04 -0.43 2.60
CA LYS A 52 -5.30 -0.60 3.32
C LYS A 52 -6.17 -1.57 2.52
N THR A 53 -6.56 -2.66 3.15
CA THR A 53 -7.56 -3.60 2.62
C THR A 53 -8.79 -3.58 3.51
N GLU A 54 -9.85 -4.28 3.10
CA GLU A 54 -11.07 -4.40 3.91
C GLU A 54 -10.85 -5.12 5.25
N THR A 55 -9.78 -5.92 5.35
CA THR A 55 -9.53 -6.81 6.49
C THR A 55 -8.27 -6.48 7.27
N ASP A 56 -7.29 -5.85 6.65
CA ASP A 56 -5.98 -5.61 7.24
C ASP A 56 -5.39 -4.31 6.70
N THR A 57 -4.51 -3.69 7.47
CA THR A 57 -3.80 -2.52 7.03
C THR A 57 -2.37 -2.61 7.52
N TRP A 58 -1.42 -2.39 6.63
CA TRP A 58 -0.01 -2.42 6.97
C TRP A 58 0.78 -1.35 6.23
N SER A 59 1.91 -1.00 6.83
CA SER A 59 2.91 -0.12 6.22
C SER A 59 4.17 -0.90 5.84
N GLY A 60 4.89 -0.36 4.86
CA GLY A 60 6.10 -0.97 4.31
C GLY A 60 5.83 -2.08 3.29
N PHE A 61 6.90 -2.47 2.58
CA PHE A 61 6.83 -3.57 1.63
C PHE A 61 6.81 -4.90 2.38
N ARG A 62 5.65 -5.57 2.38
CA ARG A 62 5.40 -6.84 3.09
C ARG A 62 4.95 -7.91 2.10
N PRO A 63 5.90 -8.66 1.49
CA PRO A 63 5.55 -9.70 0.52
C PRO A 63 4.76 -10.85 1.16
N ASP A 64 4.92 -11.06 2.47
CA ASP A 64 4.15 -12.02 3.26
C ASP A 64 2.64 -11.66 3.27
N LYS A 65 2.31 -10.39 3.54
CA LYS A 65 0.93 -9.88 3.51
C LYS A 65 0.37 -9.83 2.10
N LEU A 66 1.20 -9.45 1.11
CA LEU A 66 0.80 -9.42 -0.29
C LEU A 66 0.42 -10.80 -0.83
N LYS A 67 1.18 -11.84 -0.47
CA LYS A 67 0.84 -13.22 -0.83
C LYS A 67 -0.47 -13.71 -0.22
N ALA A 68 -0.92 -13.13 0.90
CA ALA A 68 -2.21 -13.45 1.49
C ALA A 68 -3.40 -12.82 0.75
N LEU A 69 -3.14 -11.93 -0.22
CA LEU A 69 -4.16 -11.32 -1.09
C LEU A 69 -4.36 -12.07 -2.41
N VAL A 70 -3.48 -13.02 -2.72
CA VAL A 70 -3.52 -13.87 -3.91
C VAL A 70 -4.31 -15.14 -3.61
#